data_AF-A0A534T8M4-F1
#
_entry.id   AF-A0A534T8M4-F1
#
_cell.length_a   1.000
_cell.length_b   1.000
_cell.length_c   1.000
_cell.angle_alpha   90.00
_cell.angle_beta   90.00
_cell.angle_gamma   90.00
#
_symmetry.space_group_name_H-M   'P 1'
#
loop_
_entity.id
_entity.type
_entity.pdbx_description
1 polymer ?
#
loop_
_entity_poly.entity_id
_entity_poly.type
_entity_poly.pdbx_seq_one_letter_code
_entity_poly.pdbx_strand_id
1 'polypeptide(L)'
;ANSAFLVDLPAEGWTVVRDVATMSGHHDHCEIRIENLRVPRANMLGGRGQGHLLGQARLGPARLAHCMRWIGQAEVALDMMVDRSLNRYAHGSLLADKQGIQWMIADSAMELYQCKLMVLHAAYKIDRQEDFRSEVSMAKHFVANSLNRIIDRAIQVHGALGYSLDTPLARMAQQARWARFADGADEVHQWRIAQRTIEAYKRDKSTRVATGDLPL
;
A
#
# COMPACT_ATOMS: atom_id res chain seq x y z
N ALA A 1 27.40 -0.38 3.32
CA ALA A 1 26.52 0.15 4.38
C ALA A 1 26.31 1.64 4.15
N ASN A 2 25.06 2.13 4.22
CA ASN A 2 24.71 3.55 4.01
C ASN A 2 24.51 4.27 5.37
N SER A 3 24.54 5.60 5.38
CA SER A 3 24.28 6.42 6.58
C SER A 3 23.13 7.40 6.31
N ALA A 4 22.44 7.84 7.37
CA ALA A 4 21.38 8.84 7.26
C ALA A 4 21.83 10.15 7.93
N PHE A 5 21.40 11.27 7.39
CA PHE A 5 21.74 12.61 7.86
C PHE A 5 20.49 13.49 7.87
N LEU A 6 20.42 14.40 8.84
CA LEU A 6 19.51 15.55 8.78
C LEU A 6 20.17 16.69 8.02
N VAL A 7 19.43 17.28 7.08
CA VAL A 7 19.87 18.42 6.30
C VAL A 7 18.83 19.51 6.46
N ASP A 8 19.21 20.62 7.09
CA ASP A 8 18.36 21.80 7.18
C ASP A 8 18.31 22.48 5.81
N LEU A 9 17.12 22.80 5.32
CA LEU A 9 16.92 23.44 4.03
C LEU A 9 16.50 24.91 4.21
N PRO A 10 16.95 25.83 3.35
CA PRO A 10 17.85 25.60 2.20
C PRO A 10 19.31 25.38 2.62
N ALA A 11 20.06 24.61 1.81
CA ALA A 11 21.49 24.36 2.02
C ALA A 11 22.28 24.51 0.72
N GLU A 12 23.50 25.05 0.80
CA GLU A 12 24.44 25.06 -0.33
C GLU A 12 24.75 23.61 -0.75
N GLY A 13 24.67 23.33 -2.06
CA GLY A 13 24.84 21.98 -2.60
C GLY A 13 23.58 21.11 -2.60
N TRP A 14 22.43 21.65 -2.19
CA TRP A 14 21.11 21.04 -2.37
C TRP A 14 20.29 21.79 -3.42
N THR A 15 19.97 21.14 -4.53
CA THR A 15 19.15 21.75 -5.60
C THR A 15 17.92 20.89 -5.89
N VAL A 16 16.73 21.50 -5.79
CA VAL A 16 15.50 20.92 -6.34
C VAL A 16 15.53 21.17 -7.86
N VAL A 17 15.72 20.11 -8.64
CA VAL A 17 15.89 20.21 -10.10
C VAL A 17 14.56 20.50 -10.78
N ARG A 18 13.53 19.73 -10.42
CA ARG A 18 12.17 19.86 -10.93
C ARG A 18 11.20 19.03 -10.09
N ASP A 19 9.93 19.39 -10.15
CA ASP A 19 8.85 18.47 -9.81
C ASP A 19 8.71 17.40 -10.91
N VAL A 20 8.46 16.17 -10.50
CA VAL A 20 8.26 15.01 -11.36
C VAL A 20 6.78 14.67 -11.38
N ALA A 21 6.12 15.05 -12.47
CA ALA A 21 4.73 14.68 -12.70
C ALA A 21 4.54 13.16 -12.66
N THR A 22 3.44 12.73 -12.04
CA THR A 22 3.00 11.34 -11.99
C THR A 22 1.63 11.19 -12.65
N MET A 23 1.06 9.98 -12.63
CA MET A 23 -0.30 9.76 -13.14
C MET A 23 -1.35 10.63 -12.43
N SER A 24 -1.13 11.02 -11.18
CA SER A 24 -2.04 11.92 -10.47
C SER A 24 -1.77 13.40 -10.76
N GLY A 25 -0.73 13.74 -11.51
CA GLY A 25 -0.28 15.10 -11.78
C GLY A 25 0.96 15.49 -10.97
N HIS A 26 1.16 16.80 -10.79
CA HIS A 26 2.24 17.40 -10.01
C HIS A 26 1.85 17.42 -8.52
N HIS A 27 2.66 16.79 -7.66
CA HIS A 27 2.36 16.59 -6.22
C HIS A 27 3.61 16.62 -5.34
N ASP A 28 4.49 17.60 -5.55
CA ASP A 28 5.72 17.81 -4.76
C ASP A 28 6.66 16.60 -4.72
N HIS A 29 6.65 15.78 -5.78
CA HIS A 29 7.59 14.68 -5.96
C HIS A 29 8.79 15.16 -6.75
N CYS A 30 9.86 15.55 -6.07
CA CYS A 30 10.96 16.25 -6.73
C CYS A 30 12.14 15.36 -7.11
N GLU A 31 12.77 15.69 -8.24
CA GLU A 31 14.14 15.29 -8.54
C GLU A 31 15.09 16.23 -7.79
N ILE A 32 15.99 15.68 -6.98
CA ILE A 32 16.94 16.44 -6.16
C ILE A 32 18.36 16.12 -6.62
N ARG A 33 19.16 17.16 -6.86
CA ARG A 33 20.60 17.07 -7.10
C ARG A 33 21.34 17.49 -5.84
N ILE A 34 22.21 16.61 -5.35
CA ILE A 34 23.09 16.85 -4.21
C ILE A 34 24.52 16.91 -4.73
N GLU A 35 25.14 18.09 -4.68
CA GLU A 35 26.48 18.35 -5.20
C GLU A 35 27.29 19.14 -4.19
N ASN A 36 28.41 18.58 -3.71
CA ASN A 36 29.29 19.20 -2.71
C ASN A 36 28.59 19.66 -1.41
N LEU A 37 27.41 19.12 -1.08
CA LEU A 37 26.68 19.39 0.16
C LEU A 37 27.52 19.01 1.38
N ARG A 38 27.78 19.99 2.26
CA ARG A 38 28.52 19.79 3.51
C ARG A 38 27.55 19.65 4.67
N VAL A 39 27.63 18.54 5.40
CA VAL A 39 26.76 18.25 6.54
C VAL A 39 27.60 18.05 7.80
N PRO A 40 27.32 18.72 8.93
CA PRO A 40 28.04 18.52 10.17
C PRO A 40 27.94 17.07 10.66
N ARG A 41 29.00 16.56 11.30
CA ARG A 41 29.00 15.21 11.88
C ARG A 41 27.84 15.00 12.87
N ALA A 42 27.48 16.04 13.62
CA ALA A 42 26.39 16.01 14.60
C ALA A 42 25.02 15.71 13.98
N ASN A 43 24.83 15.95 12.68
CA ASN A 43 23.57 15.70 11.98
C ASN A 43 23.42 14.25 11.51
N MET A 44 24.40 13.37 11.76
CA MET A 44 24.30 11.95 11.44
C MET A 44 23.30 11.26 12.38
N LEU A 45 22.32 10.55 11.80
CA LEU A 45 21.32 9.81 12.56
C LEU A 45 21.72 8.34 12.75
N GLY A 46 21.63 7.86 13.99
CA GLY A 46 21.83 6.46 14.38
C GLY A 46 23.30 5.97 14.37
N GLY A 47 24.13 6.52 13.50
CA GLY A 47 25.56 6.20 13.40
C GLY A 47 26.01 5.78 12.01
N ARG A 48 27.33 5.76 11.79
CA ARG A 48 27.92 5.47 10.48
C ARG A 48 27.57 4.06 10.04
N GLY A 49 27.01 3.92 8.84
CA GLY A 49 26.61 2.63 8.27
C GLY A 49 25.24 2.11 8.74
N GLN A 50 24.52 2.83 9.61
CA GLN A 50 23.25 2.39 10.19
C GLN A 50 22.00 2.92 9.43
N GLY A 51 22.19 3.57 8.27
CA GLY A 51 21.11 4.20 7.52
C GLY A 51 20.02 3.22 7.08
N HIS A 52 20.39 2.00 6.69
CA HIS A 52 19.43 0.98 6.27
C HIS A 52 18.54 0.53 7.44
N LEU A 53 19.11 0.34 8.63
CA LEU A 53 18.35 -0.04 9.82
C LEU A 53 17.36 1.06 10.20
N LEU A 54 17.79 2.32 10.15
CA LEU A 54 16.91 3.46 10.40
C LEU A 54 15.76 3.52 9.38
N GLY A 55 16.07 3.29 8.11
CA GLY A 55 15.06 3.17 7.05
C GLY A 55 14.02 2.09 7.35
N GLN A 56 14.45 0.89 7.78
CA GLN A 56 13.52 -0.19 8.12
C GLN A 56 12.69 0.10 9.37
N ALA A 57 13.28 0.74 10.39
CA ALA A 57 12.58 1.14 11.60
C ALA A 57 11.43 2.10 11.29
N ARG A 58 11.63 3.03 10.35
CA ARG A 58 10.57 3.92 9.86
C ARG A 58 9.57 3.21 8.94
N LEU A 59 10.07 2.50 7.92
CA LEU A 59 9.24 1.98 6.84
C LEU A 59 8.30 0.85 7.29
N GLY A 60 8.66 0.07 8.31
CA GLY A 60 7.79 -0.99 8.83
C GLY A 60 6.41 -0.47 9.24
N PRO A 61 6.31 0.41 10.26
CA PRO A 61 5.04 1.01 10.67
C PRO A 61 4.39 1.87 9.58
N ALA A 62 5.18 2.59 8.78
CA ALA A 62 4.66 3.45 7.72
C ALA A 62 3.87 2.68 6.65
N ARG A 63 4.36 1.51 6.22
CA ARG A 63 3.66 0.61 5.29
C ARG A 63 2.29 0.19 5.81
N LEU A 64 2.21 -0.13 7.10
CA LEU A 64 0.94 -0.55 7.70
C LEU A 64 -0.04 0.63 7.80
N ALA A 65 0.44 1.83 8.16
CA ALA A 65 -0.39 3.04 8.17
C ALA A 65 -0.94 3.39 6.78
N HIS A 66 -0.17 3.15 5.71
CA HIS A 66 -0.68 3.25 4.34
C HIS A 66 -1.81 2.25 4.08
N CYS A 67 -1.64 0.98 4.47
CA CYS A 67 -2.69 -0.04 4.34
C CYS A 67 -3.99 0.37 5.02
N MET A 68 -3.92 0.95 6.23
CA MET A 68 -5.10 1.43 6.96
C MET A 68 -5.86 2.50 6.16
N ARG A 69 -5.16 3.48 5.57
CA ARG A 69 -5.78 4.50 4.70
C ARG A 69 -6.37 3.91 3.42
N TRP A 70 -5.66 2.96 2.81
CA TRP A 70 -6.12 2.27 1.60
C TRP A 70 -7.37 1.44 1.84
N ILE A 71 -7.51 0.82 3.02
CA ILE A 71 -8.75 0.11 3.39
C ILE A 71 -9.93 1.08 3.41
N GLY A 72 -9.80 2.27 4.00
CA GLY A 72 -10.86 3.29 3.97
C GLY A 72 -11.20 3.74 2.54
N GLN A 73 -10.20 3.84 1.66
CA GLN A 73 -10.45 4.14 0.25
C GLN A 73 -11.19 3.00 -0.47
N ALA A 74 -10.85 1.75 -0.18
CA ALA A 74 -11.52 0.58 -0.74
C ALA A 74 -12.97 0.43 -0.22
N GLU A 75 -13.24 0.79 1.04
CA GLU A 75 -14.60 0.88 1.59
C GLU A 75 -15.45 1.85 0.80
N VAL A 76 -14.96 3.07 0.57
CA VAL A 76 -15.67 4.08 -0.23
C VAL A 76 -15.94 3.57 -1.66
N ALA A 77 -14.96 2.92 -2.29
CA ALA A 77 -15.15 2.36 -3.64
C ALA A 77 -16.22 1.26 -3.66
N LEU A 78 -16.25 0.39 -2.65
CA LEU A 78 -17.24 -0.67 -2.52
C LEU A 78 -18.65 -0.08 -2.28
N ASP A 79 -18.78 0.90 -1.40
CA ASP A 79 -20.05 1.58 -1.14
C ASP A 79 -20.59 2.25 -2.41
N MET A 80 -19.73 2.98 -3.13
CA MET A 80 -20.09 3.56 -4.42
C MET A 80 -20.53 2.50 -5.43
N MET A 81 -19.83 1.37 -5.51
CA MET A 81 -20.18 0.26 -6.40
C MET A 81 -21.57 -0.30 -6.09
N VAL A 82 -21.87 -0.54 -4.81
CA VAL A 82 -23.17 -1.06 -4.38
C VAL A 82 -24.27 -0.03 -4.62
N ASP A 83 -24.07 1.24 -4.23
CA ASP A 83 -25.04 2.31 -4.46
C ASP A 83 -25.38 2.46 -5.96
N ARG A 84 -24.36 2.48 -6.82
CA ARG A 84 -24.56 2.53 -8.27
C ARG A 84 -25.35 1.34 -8.78
N SER A 85 -25.11 0.14 -8.24
CA SER A 85 -25.78 -1.08 -8.66
C SER A 85 -27.28 -1.05 -8.34
N LEU A 86 -27.67 -0.42 -7.23
CA LEU A 86 -29.06 -0.28 -6.77
C LEU A 86 -29.82 0.82 -7.53
N ASN A 87 -29.12 1.82 -8.05
CA ASN A 87 -29.75 2.98 -8.70
C ASN A 87 -29.71 2.96 -10.24
N ARG A 88 -29.07 1.95 -10.86
CA ARG A 88 -28.94 1.87 -12.32
C ARG A 88 -29.77 0.72 -12.89
N TYR A 89 -30.82 1.07 -13.63
CA TYR A 89 -31.58 0.12 -14.46
C TYR A 89 -30.91 -0.06 -15.82
N ALA A 90 -30.68 -1.31 -16.23
CA ALA A 90 -30.15 -1.66 -17.54
C ALA A 90 -30.60 -3.05 -17.98
N HIS A 91 -31.04 -3.17 -19.23
CA HIS A 91 -31.41 -4.45 -19.85
C HIS A 91 -32.40 -5.27 -18.99
N GLY A 92 -33.51 -4.66 -18.59
CA GLY A 92 -34.64 -5.36 -17.97
C GLY A 92 -34.59 -5.54 -16.44
N SER A 93 -33.55 -5.06 -15.74
CA SER A 93 -33.52 -5.07 -14.27
C SER A 93 -32.53 -4.03 -13.74
N LEU A 94 -32.42 -3.89 -12.41
CA LEU A 94 -31.32 -3.15 -11.81
C LEU A 94 -30.00 -3.90 -12.03
N LEU A 95 -28.88 -3.18 -11.97
CA LEU A 95 -27.56 -3.80 -12.01
C LEU A 95 -27.35 -4.76 -10.84
N ALA A 96 -27.88 -4.45 -9.66
CA ALA A 96 -27.82 -5.31 -8.48
C ALA A 96 -28.45 -6.71 -8.69
N ASP A 97 -29.38 -6.85 -9.64
CA ASP A 97 -30.02 -8.14 -9.97
C ASP A 97 -29.18 -8.98 -10.95
N LYS A 98 -28.12 -8.39 -11.52
CA LYS A 98 -27.26 -9.08 -12.49
C LYS A 98 -26.19 -9.87 -11.73
N GLN A 99 -26.16 -11.20 -11.93
CA GLN A 99 -25.18 -12.09 -11.27
C GLN A 99 -23.73 -11.62 -11.45
N GLY A 100 -23.36 -11.12 -12.63
CA GLY A 100 -22.01 -10.59 -12.88
C GLY A 100 -21.63 -9.43 -11.96
N ILE A 101 -22.58 -8.58 -11.58
CA ILE A 101 -22.37 -7.46 -10.64
C ILE A 101 -22.31 -7.99 -9.21
N GLN A 102 -23.16 -8.95 -8.86
CA GLN A 102 -23.16 -9.59 -7.54
C GLN A 102 -21.81 -10.28 -7.25
N TRP A 103 -21.19 -10.91 -8.24
CA TRP A 103 -19.85 -11.49 -8.10
C TRP A 103 -18.78 -10.43 -7.81
N MET A 104 -18.81 -9.29 -8.51
CA MET A 104 -17.89 -8.18 -8.26
C MET A 104 -18.02 -7.64 -6.82
N ILE A 105 -19.25 -7.52 -6.33
CA ILE A 105 -19.53 -7.10 -4.95
C ILE A 105 -19.02 -8.15 -3.95
N ALA A 106 -19.31 -9.43 -4.18
CA ALA A 106 -18.89 -10.52 -3.31
C ALA A 106 -17.36 -10.63 -3.20
N ASP A 107 -16.65 -10.60 -4.32
CA ASP A 107 -15.19 -10.63 -4.35
C ASP A 107 -14.61 -9.44 -3.58
N SER A 108 -15.16 -8.24 -3.80
CA SER A 108 -14.68 -7.02 -3.16
C SER A 108 -14.92 -7.04 -1.65
N ALA A 109 -16.06 -7.55 -1.21
CA ALA A 109 -16.37 -7.70 0.22
C ALA A 109 -15.42 -8.70 0.90
N MET A 110 -15.15 -9.84 0.28
CA MET A 110 -14.20 -10.83 0.81
C MET A 110 -12.77 -10.29 0.85
N GLU A 111 -12.31 -9.65 -0.23
CA GLU A 111 -10.98 -9.03 -0.29
C GLU A 111 -10.81 -7.96 0.79
N LEU A 112 -11.82 -7.11 1.01
CA LEU A 112 -11.79 -6.07 2.03
C LEU A 112 -11.76 -6.65 3.44
N TYR A 113 -12.53 -7.71 3.70
CA TYR A 113 -12.49 -8.43 4.97
C TYR A 113 -11.11 -9.02 5.26
N GLN A 114 -10.50 -9.68 4.26
CA GLN A 114 -9.14 -10.20 4.36
C GLN A 114 -8.11 -9.08 4.62
N CYS A 115 -8.25 -7.94 3.95
CA CYS A 115 -7.38 -6.76 4.16
C CYS A 115 -7.44 -6.29 5.62
N LYS A 116 -8.64 -6.14 6.19
CA LYS A 116 -8.83 -5.72 7.58
C LYS A 116 -8.16 -6.68 8.55
N LEU A 117 -8.35 -7.99 8.38
CA LEU A 117 -7.74 -8.99 9.24
C LEU A 117 -6.21 -9.00 9.16
N MET A 118 -5.64 -8.90 7.96
CA MET A 118 -4.18 -8.84 7.79
C MET A 118 -3.59 -7.61 8.49
N VAL A 119 -4.25 -6.45 8.36
CA VAL A 119 -3.80 -5.21 8.99
C VAL A 119 -3.91 -5.27 10.50
N LEU A 120 -5.04 -5.75 11.03
CA LEU A 120 -5.25 -5.89 12.48
C LEU A 120 -4.24 -6.85 13.10
N HIS A 121 -3.95 -7.97 12.44
CA HIS A 121 -2.96 -8.92 12.93
C HIS A 121 -1.53 -8.34 12.90
N ALA A 122 -1.15 -7.66 11.82
CA ALA A 122 0.15 -6.98 11.77
C ALA A 122 0.27 -5.88 12.84
N ALA A 123 -0.80 -5.12 13.09
CA ALA A 123 -0.87 -4.10 14.13
C ALA A 123 -0.69 -4.72 15.53
N TYR A 124 -1.41 -5.81 15.82
CA TYR A 124 -1.29 -6.55 17.08
C TYR A 124 0.16 -6.96 17.38
N LYS A 125 0.87 -7.48 16.38
CA LYS A 125 2.29 -7.87 16.54
C LYS A 125 3.19 -6.67 16.79
N ILE A 126 2.94 -5.54 16.13
CA ILE A 126 3.68 -4.29 16.37
C ILE A 126 3.47 -3.80 17.81
N ASP A 127 2.22 -3.75 18.27
CA ASP A 127 1.87 -3.27 19.61
C ASP A 127 2.51 -4.12 20.71
N ARG A 128 2.69 -5.42 20.45
CA ARG A 128 3.36 -6.37 21.35
C ARG A 128 4.86 -6.45 21.19
N GLN A 129 5.45 -5.64 20.31
CA GLN A 129 6.88 -5.65 20.00
C GLN A 129 7.40 -7.01 19.49
N GLU A 130 6.52 -7.79 18.85
CA GLU A 130 6.84 -9.07 18.23
C GLU A 130 7.42 -8.87 16.81
N ASP A 131 8.05 -9.90 16.22
CA ASP A 131 8.52 -9.79 14.83
C ASP A 131 7.35 -9.74 13.85
N PHE A 132 7.10 -8.56 13.29
CA PHE A 132 5.97 -8.26 12.41
C PHE A 132 6.34 -8.19 10.92
N ARG A 133 7.60 -8.42 10.56
CA ARG A 133 8.12 -8.10 9.21
C ARG A 133 7.43 -8.89 8.09
N SER A 134 7.05 -10.14 8.36
CA SER A 134 6.33 -10.97 7.41
C SER A 134 4.92 -10.43 7.20
N GLU A 135 4.19 -10.19 8.29
CA GLU A 135 2.80 -9.78 8.30
C GLU A 135 2.63 -8.40 7.67
N VAL A 136 3.51 -7.44 7.96
CA VAL A 136 3.50 -6.12 7.29
C VAL A 136 3.78 -6.24 5.80
N SER A 137 4.68 -7.14 5.38
CA SER A 137 4.96 -7.36 3.95
C SER A 137 3.76 -7.98 3.24
N MET A 138 3.11 -8.97 3.87
CA MET A 138 1.88 -9.59 3.35
C MET A 138 0.75 -8.58 3.27
N ALA A 139 0.50 -7.83 4.35
CA ALA A 139 -0.53 -6.81 4.41
C ALA A 139 -0.30 -5.74 3.34
N LYS A 140 0.91 -5.18 3.22
CA LYS A 140 1.22 -4.19 2.17
C LYS A 140 0.86 -4.74 0.79
N HIS A 141 1.43 -5.90 0.44
CA HIS A 141 1.25 -6.47 -0.89
C HIS A 141 -0.22 -6.74 -1.19
N PHE A 142 -0.92 -7.41 -0.26
CA PHE A 142 -2.30 -7.81 -0.45
C PHE A 142 -3.24 -6.61 -0.51
N VAL A 143 -3.13 -5.68 0.45
CA VAL A 143 -4.01 -4.50 0.55
C VAL A 143 -3.85 -3.59 -0.67
N ALA A 144 -2.62 -3.33 -1.13
CA ALA A 144 -2.40 -2.49 -2.32
C ALA A 144 -3.04 -3.09 -3.58
N ASN A 145 -2.96 -4.42 -3.75
CA ASN A 145 -3.54 -5.09 -4.91
C ASN A 145 -5.06 -5.22 -4.80
N SER A 146 -5.60 -5.48 -3.61
CA SER A 146 -7.05 -5.50 -3.37
C SER A 146 -7.68 -4.12 -3.55
N LEU A 147 -7.03 -3.04 -3.09
CA LEU A 147 -7.45 -1.67 -3.37
C LEU A 147 -7.64 -1.44 -4.88
N ASN A 148 -6.65 -1.83 -5.68
CA ASN A 148 -6.71 -1.68 -7.13
C ASN A 148 -7.89 -2.47 -7.74
N ARG A 149 -8.09 -3.73 -7.36
CA ARG A 149 -9.17 -4.57 -7.90
C ARG A 149 -10.56 -4.07 -7.50
N ILE A 150 -10.74 -3.64 -6.25
CA ILE A 150 -12.02 -3.11 -5.75
C ILE A 150 -12.38 -1.82 -6.50
N ILE A 151 -11.43 -0.89 -6.66
CA ILE A 151 -11.66 0.35 -7.40
C ILE A 151 -11.95 0.08 -8.88
N ASP A 152 -11.22 -0.83 -9.52
CA ASP A 152 -11.43 -1.19 -10.92
C ASP A 152 -12.83 -1.77 -11.16
N ARG A 153 -13.29 -2.68 -10.28
CA ARG A 153 -14.68 -3.17 -10.31
C ARG A 153 -15.68 -2.04 -10.10
N ALA A 154 -15.44 -1.12 -9.16
CA ALA A 154 -16.31 0.02 -8.93
C ALA A 154 -16.40 0.93 -10.18
N ILE A 155 -15.29 1.19 -10.86
CA ILE A 155 -15.25 1.91 -12.15
C ILE A 155 -16.13 1.20 -13.18
N GLN A 156 -15.95 -0.12 -13.32
CA GLN A 156 -16.69 -0.93 -14.28
C GLN A 156 -18.21 -0.87 -14.05
N VAL A 157 -18.66 -0.94 -12.80
CA VAL A 157 -20.10 -0.84 -12.43
C VAL A 157 -20.67 0.55 -12.73
N HIS A 158 -19.86 1.61 -12.64
CA HIS A 158 -20.27 2.96 -13.02
C HIS A 158 -20.28 3.20 -14.54
N GLY A 159 -19.58 2.37 -15.32
CA GLY A 159 -19.39 2.55 -16.75
C GLY A 159 -18.56 3.81 -17.05
N ALA A 160 -18.94 4.57 -18.08
CA ALA A 160 -18.23 5.81 -18.44
C ALA A 160 -18.10 6.82 -17.30
N LEU A 161 -19.09 6.85 -16.39
CA LEU A 161 -19.07 7.70 -15.18
C LEU A 161 -17.94 7.33 -14.20
N GLY A 162 -17.56 6.05 -14.14
CA GLY A 162 -16.47 5.60 -13.28
C GLY A 162 -15.10 6.00 -13.80
N TYR A 163 -14.98 6.11 -15.13
CA TYR A 163 -13.77 6.56 -15.80
C TYR A 163 -13.65 8.10 -15.86
N SER A 164 -14.77 8.82 -15.82
CA SER A 164 -14.76 10.28 -15.87
C SER A 164 -14.24 10.90 -14.57
N LEU A 165 -13.99 12.21 -14.61
CA LEU A 165 -13.61 12.99 -13.43
C LEU A 165 -14.82 13.48 -12.62
N ASP A 166 -16.05 13.08 -12.99
CA ASP A 166 -17.28 13.44 -12.27
C ASP A 166 -17.44 12.62 -10.98
N THR A 167 -16.67 11.54 -10.84
CA THR A 167 -16.57 10.74 -9.62
C THR A 167 -15.13 10.71 -9.11
N PRO A 168 -14.90 10.43 -7.81
CA PRO A 168 -13.54 10.28 -7.29
C PRO A 168 -12.81 9.03 -7.83
N LEU A 169 -13.49 8.09 -8.48
CA LEU A 169 -12.94 6.78 -8.84
C LEU A 169 -11.70 6.86 -9.75
N ALA A 170 -11.69 7.78 -10.73
CA ALA A 170 -10.54 7.98 -11.60
C ALA A 170 -9.27 8.39 -10.82
N ARG A 171 -9.41 9.28 -9.83
CA ARG A 171 -8.30 9.68 -8.94
C ARG A 171 -7.90 8.55 -7.98
N MET A 172 -8.88 7.81 -7.46
CA MET A 172 -8.63 6.65 -6.62
C MET A 172 -7.82 5.58 -7.38
N ALA A 173 -8.12 5.33 -8.65
CA ALA A 173 -7.38 4.37 -9.48
C ALA A 173 -5.91 4.78 -9.69
N GLN A 174 -5.64 6.08 -9.90
CA GLN A 174 -4.28 6.59 -10.00
C GLN A 174 -3.48 6.37 -8.70
N GLN A 175 -4.12 6.61 -7.54
CA GLN A 175 -3.49 6.35 -6.23
C GLN A 175 -3.29 4.85 -5.97
N ALA A 176 -4.26 4.01 -6.34
CA ALA A 176 -4.14 2.55 -6.24
C ALA A 176 -2.97 2.01 -7.08
N ARG A 177 -2.72 2.62 -8.25
CA ARG A 177 -1.56 2.27 -9.06
C ARG A 177 -0.24 2.60 -8.36
N TRP A 178 -0.17 3.75 -7.69
CA TRP A 178 1.00 4.19 -6.92
C TRP A 178 1.26 3.32 -5.68
N ALA A 179 0.21 2.84 -5.00
CA ALA A 179 0.31 2.01 -3.80
C ALA A 179 1.18 0.76 -3.98
N ARG A 180 1.24 0.23 -5.21
CA ARG A 180 2.07 -0.94 -5.57
C ARG A 180 3.57 -0.65 -5.60
N PHE A 181 3.96 0.62 -5.69
CA PHE A 181 5.36 1.05 -5.70
C PHE A 181 5.80 1.66 -4.36
N ALA A 182 4.89 2.39 -3.71
CA ALA A 182 5.15 3.12 -2.48
C ALA A 182 5.73 2.24 -1.37
N ASP A 183 6.76 2.74 -0.68
CA ASP A 183 7.44 2.08 0.44
C ASP A 183 7.95 0.65 0.17
N GLY A 184 8.12 0.29 -1.11
CA GLY A 184 8.63 -1.00 -1.56
C GLY A 184 7.73 -1.58 -2.66
N ALA A 185 8.31 -1.88 -3.83
CA ALA A 185 7.58 -2.53 -4.90
C ALA A 185 7.02 -3.90 -4.45
N ASP A 186 5.89 -4.29 -5.01
CA ASP A 186 5.21 -5.55 -4.68
C ASP A 186 6.16 -6.75 -4.78
N GLU A 187 7.01 -6.78 -5.80
CA GLU A 187 7.95 -7.88 -6.06
C GLU A 187 9.01 -8.00 -4.95
N VAL A 188 9.38 -6.89 -4.32
CA VAL A 188 10.31 -6.90 -3.16
C VAL A 188 9.63 -7.53 -1.95
N HIS A 189 8.36 -7.23 -1.72
CA HIS A 189 7.60 -7.85 -0.65
C HIS A 189 7.37 -9.34 -0.90
N GLN A 190 7.01 -9.72 -2.13
CA GLN A 190 6.84 -11.12 -2.51
C GLN A 190 8.12 -11.93 -2.32
N TRP A 191 9.27 -11.42 -2.80
CA TRP A 191 10.56 -12.06 -2.57
C TRP A 191 10.85 -12.23 -1.08
N ARG A 192 10.62 -11.20 -0.27
CA ARG A 192 10.88 -11.25 1.17
C ARG A 192 9.96 -12.22 1.91
N ILE A 193 8.69 -12.28 1.52
CA ILE A 193 7.72 -13.26 2.03
C ILE A 193 8.21 -14.68 1.71
N ALA A 194 8.53 -14.96 0.45
CA ALA A 194 9.01 -16.27 0.02
C ALA A 194 10.29 -16.67 0.76
N GLN A 195 11.26 -15.76 0.88
CA GLN A 195 12.49 -16.00 1.62
C GLN A 195 12.21 -16.43 3.07
N ARG A 196 11.37 -15.67 3.78
CA ARG A 196 11.07 -15.95 5.19
C ARG A 196 10.28 -17.24 5.38
N THR A 197 9.38 -17.56 4.46
CA THR A 197 8.63 -18.83 4.45
C THR A 197 9.56 -20.03 4.27
N ILE A 198 10.52 -19.95 3.34
CA ILE A 198 11.50 -21.01 3.11
C ILE A 198 12.43 -21.17 4.32
N GLU A 199 12.90 -20.05 4.90
CA GLU A 199 13.76 -20.06 6.08
C GLU A 199 13.05 -20.69 7.29
N ALA A 200 11.77 -20.35 7.53
CA ALA A 200 10.94 -20.99 8.54
C ALA A 200 10.85 -22.51 8.34
N TYR A 201 10.54 -22.97 7.12
CA TYR A 201 10.45 -24.41 6.86
C TYR A 201 11.80 -25.13 7.02
N LYS A 202 12.91 -24.52 6.61
CA LYS A 202 14.24 -25.10 6.79
C LYS A 202 14.57 -25.30 8.27
N ARG A 203 14.20 -24.34 9.11
CA ARG A 203 14.46 -24.34 10.56
C ARG A 203 13.52 -25.27 11.33
N ASP A 204 12.21 -25.16 11.06
CA ASP A 204 11.17 -25.72 11.92
C ASP A 204 10.41 -26.89 11.28
N LYS A 205 10.72 -27.24 10.01
CA LYS A 205 9.93 -28.16 9.18
C LYS A 205 8.45 -27.77 9.08
N SER A 206 8.17 -26.49 9.25
CA SER A 206 6.83 -25.90 9.21
C SER A 206 6.90 -24.46 8.71
N THR A 207 5.87 -24.02 7.99
CA THR A 207 5.72 -22.62 7.56
C THR A 207 4.93 -21.77 8.55
N ARG A 208 4.42 -22.38 9.64
CA ARG A 208 3.48 -21.77 10.58
C ARG A 208 3.91 -20.38 11.05
N VAL A 209 5.15 -20.25 11.50
CA VAL A 209 5.71 -18.98 12.01
C VAL A 209 5.87 -17.89 10.94
N ALA A 210 5.92 -18.27 9.66
CA ALA A 210 6.02 -17.34 8.55
C ALA A 210 4.66 -16.95 7.98
N THR A 211 3.61 -17.72 8.29
CA THR A 211 2.23 -17.51 7.83
C THR A 211 1.33 -16.98 8.95
N GLY A 212 1.89 -16.16 9.83
CA GLY A 212 1.17 -15.45 10.89
C GLY A 212 1.15 -16.12 12.26
N ASP A 213 1.50 -17.41 12.37
CA ASP A 213 1.51 -18.15 13.64
C ASP A 213 0.19 -18.08 14.46
N LEU A 214 -0.94 -17.88 13.76
CA LEU A 214 -2.26 -17.82 14.39
C LEU A 214 -2.69 -19.20 14.91
N PRO A 215 -3.51 -19.29 15.98
CA PRO A 215 -3.97 -20.55 16.56
C PRO A 215 -5.14 -21.17 15.76
N LEU A 216 -4.96 -21.29 14.44
CA LEU A 216 -5.87 -21.96 13.51
C LEU A 216 -5.23 -23.24 12.96
#